data_AF-A0A1G7UDR4-F1
#
_entry.id   AF-A0A1G7UDR4-F1
#
_cell.length_a   1.000
_cell.length_b   1.000
_cell.length_c   1.000
_cell.angle_alpha   90.00
_cell.angle_beta   90.00
_cell.angle_gamma   90.00
#
_symmetry.space_group_name_H-M   'P 1'
#
loop_
_entity.id
_entity.type
_entity.pdbx_description
1 polymer ?
#
loop_
_entity_poly.entity_id
_entity_poly.type
_entity_poly.pdbx_seq_one_letter_code
_entity_poly.pdbx_strand_id
1 'polypeptide(L)'
;MSFVQEDPMMIEDALSGEMAMTNAFFDELYIDKVSLDLGNDVLVANVSGALNGENDPDKPFSGDSIVFTTMMTFERVAGRIGYRRPELETSGAIDDSHYYDDDA
;
A
#
# COMPACT_ATOMS: atom_id res chain seq x y z
N MET A 1 13.12 -9.11 -8.24
CA MET A 1 12.16 -7.99 -8.26
C MET A 1 11.14 -8.28 -7.17
N SER A 2 11.56 -8.25 -5.89
CA SER A 2 10.75 -8.79 -4.78
C SER A 2 10.84 -7.95 -3.49
N PHE A 3 11.33 -6.72 -3.54
CA PHE A 3 11.50 -5.91 -2.33
C PHE A 3 10.17 -5.62 -1.62
N VAL A 4 9.11 -5.39 -2.39
CA VAL A 4 7.75 -5.13 -1.89
C VAL A 4 7.09 -6.39 -1.32
N GLN A 5 7.39 -7.57 -1.88
CA GLN A 5 6.89 -8.84 -1.38
C GLN A 5 7.71 -9.39 -0.20
N GLU A 6 8.98 -9.00 -0.09
CA GLU A 6 9.88 -9.42 0.99
C GLU A 6 9.65 -8.64 2.29
N ASP A 7 9.07 -7.42 2.22
CA ASP A 7 8.79 -6.59 3.39
C ASP A 7 7.42 -5.88 3.29
N PRO A 8 6.30 -6.64 3.28
CA PRO A 8 4.95 -6.08 3.25
C PRO A 8 4.63 -5.27 4.51
N MET A 9 5.32 -5.55 5.62
CA MET A 9 5.19 -4.84 6.89
C MET A 9 5.42 -3.33 6.76
N MET A 10 6.23 -2.86 5.80
CA MET A 10 6.43 -1.42 5.58
C MET A 10 5.20 -0.72 4.99
N ILE A 11 4.42 -1.42 4.16
CA ILE A 11 3.17 -0.88 3.60
C ILE A 11 2.08 -0.94 4.68
N GLU A 12 1.99 -2.05 5.40
CA GLU A 12 1.06 -2.22 6.52
C GLU A 12 1.30 -1.20 7.65
N ASP A 13 2.55 -0.93 8.03
CA ASP A 13 2.88 0.08 9.05
C ASP A 13 2.45 1.49 8.63
N ALA A 14 2.63 1.83 7.35
CA ALA A 14 2.21 3.12 6.81
C ALA A 14 0.69 3.25 6.67
N LEU A 15 -0.02 2.13 6.45
CA LEU A 15 -1.49 2.07 6.38
C LEU A 15 -2.14 1.80 7.74
N SER A 16 -1.36 1.58 8.80
CA SER A 16 -1.86 1.20 10.13
C SER A 16 -2.89 2.19 10.70
N GLY A 17 -2.76 3.48 10.36
CA GLY A 17 -3.73 4.51 10.74
C GLY A 17 -5.10 4.31 10.09
N GLU A 18 -5.14 3.97 8.81
CA GLU A 18 -6.37 3.65 8.08
C GLU A 18 -6.95 2.30 8.56
N MET A 19 -6.09 1.30 8.77
CA MET A 19 -6.49 0.00 9.34
C MET A 19 -7.14 0.16 10.72
N ALA A 20 -6.62 1.05 11.56
CA ALA A 20 -7.17 1.33 12.89
C ALA A 20 -8.55 2.03 12.85
N MET A 21 -8.94 2.63 11.72
CA MET A 21 -10.27 3.19 11.50
C MET A 21 -11.27 2.15 10.99
N THR A 22 -10.81 0.96 10.60
CA THR A 22 -11.65 -0.15 10.15
C THR A 22 -11.79 -1.22 11.24
N ASN A 23 -12.79 -2.09 11.09
CA ASN A 23 -13.00 -3.25 11.96
C ASN A 23 -12.56 -4.58 11.32
N ALA A 24 -11.79 -4.53 10.24
CA ALA A 24 -11.34 -5.68 9.49
C ALA A 24 -9.96 -6.19 9.95
N PHE A 25 -9.76 -7.50 9.87
CA PHE A 25 -8.45 -8.13 10.01
C PHE A 25 -7.83 -8.26 8.62
N PHE A 26 -6.83 -7.44 8.33
CA PHE A 26 -6.14 -7.47 7.04
C PHE A 26 -5.06 -8.55 7.02
N ASP A 27 -5.16 -9.45 6.05
CA ASP A 27 -4.20 -10.53 5.84
C ASP A 27 -3.84 -10.74 4.35
N GLU A 28 -4.52 -10.04 3.44
CA GLU A 28 -4.33 -10.19 2.00
C GLU A 28 -3.88 -8.88 1.34
N LEU A 29 -2.59 -8.80 1.03
CA LEU A 29 -2.00 -7.73 0.24
C LEU A 29 -2.03 -8.09 -1.26
N TYR A 30 -2.81 -7.35 -2.04
CA TYR A 30 -2.87 -7.47 -3.49
C TYR A 30 -2.14 -6.31 -4.18
N ILE A 31 -1.25 -6.61 -5.12
CA ILE A 31 -0.57 -5.61 -5.95
C ILE A 31 -1.19 -5.59 -7.34
N ASP A 32 -1.79 -4.46 -7.71
CA ASP A 32 -2.46 -4.29 -9.00
C ASP A 32 -1.49 -3.81 -10.08
N LYS A 33 -0.67 -2.80 -9.75
CA LYS A 33 0.24 -2.18 -10.71
C LYS A 33 1.56 -1.78 -10.08
N VAL A 34 2.63 -2.03 -10.83
CA VAL A 34 3.97 -1.53 -10.53
C VAL A 34 4.46 -0.75 -11.75
N SER A 35 4.85 0.51 -11.55
CA SER A 35 5.52 1.31 -12.57
C SER A 35 6.86 1.80 -12.06
N LEU A 36 7.86 1.75 -12.95
CA LEU A 36 9.23 2.16 -12.65
C LEU A 36 9.60 3.35 -13.54
N ASP A 37 9.97 4.45 -12.90
CA ASP A 37 10.50 5.64 -13.55
C ASP A 37 12.00 5.75 -13.26
N LEU A 38 12.78 5.57 -14.32
CA LEU A 38 14.23 5.70 -14.29
C LEU A 38 14.62 7.14 -14.63
N GLY A 39 14.99 7.91 -13.60
CA GLY A 39 15.67 9.18 -13.74
C GLY A 39 17.18 9.02 -13.89
N ASN A 40 17.90 10.13 -14.11
CA ASN A 40 19.36 10.10 -14.27
C ASN A 40 20.09 9.60 -12.99
N ASP A 41 19.61 10.02 -11.81
CA ASP A 41 20.21 9.69 -10.51
C ASP A 41 19.18 9.26 -9.45
N VAL A 42 17.94 9.02 -9.88
CA VAL A 42 16.86 8.52 -9.02
C VAL A 42 16.11 7.42 -9.75
N LEU A 43 15.74 6.37 -9.03
CA LEU A 43 14.77 5.38 -9.50
C LEU A 43 13.53 5.54 -8.64
N VAL A 44 12.38 5.78 -9.26
CA VAL A 44 11.10 5.88 -8.58
C VAL A 44 10.28 4.66 -8.93
N ALA A 45 9.87 3.89 -7.93
CA ALA A 45 8.94 2.78 -8.10
C ALA A 45 7.59 3.17 -7.49
N ASN A 46 6.56 3.26 -8.33
CA ASN A 46 5.19 3.45 -7.88
C ASN A 46 4.49 2.10 -7.87
N VAL A 47 3.96 1.74 -6.71
CA VAL A 47 3.24 0.49 -6.46
C VAL A 47 1.84 0.86 -6.03
N SER A 48 0.83 0.34 -6.73
CA SER A 48 -0.56 0.49 -6.32
C SER A 48 -1.21 -0.87 -6.16
N GLY A 49 -2.10 -0.97 -5.18
CA GLY A 49 -2.72 -2.22 -4.80
C GLY A 49 -3.88 -2.03 -3.85
N ALA A 50 -4.37 -3.14 -3.31
CA ALA A 50 -5.40 -3.17 -2.30
C ALA A 50 -4.94 -4.07 -1.14
N LEU A 51 -5.21 -3.64 0.08
CA LEU A 51 -5.09 -4.45 1.27
C LEU A 51 -6.51 -4.86 1.67
N ASN A 52 -6.83 -6.13 1.50
CA ASN A 52 -8.14 -6.68 1.84
C ASN A 52 -8.07 -7.35 3.21
N GLY A 53 -9.14 -7.22 3.96
CA GLY A 53 -9.29 -7.87 5.26
C GLY A 53 -10.65 -8.52 5.42
N GLU A 54 -10.71 -9.48 6.33
CA GLU A 54 -11.97 -10.10 6.72
C GLU A 54 -12.62 -9.26 7.83
N ASN A 55 -13.86 -8.85 7.60
CA ASN A 55 -14.67 -8.13 8.59
C ASN A 55 -15.06 -9.04 9.77
N ASP A 56 -14.95 -8.50 10.98
CA ASP A 56 -15.44 -9.14 12.20
C ASP A 56 -16.98 -9.01 12.28
N PRO A 57 -17.75 -10.12 12.19
CA PRO A 57 -19.21 -10.07 12.16
C PRO A 57 -19.84 -9.57 13.47
N ASP A 58 -19.08 -9.49 14.57
CA ASP A 58 -19.54 -8.98 15.86
C ASP A 58 -19.32 -7.47 16.02
N LYS A 59 -18.77 -6.78 15.02
CA LYS A 59 -18.51 -5.32 15.02
C LYS A 59 -19.30 -4.60 13.91
N PRO A 60 -19.66 -3.32 14.12
CA PRO A 60 -20.24 -2.52 13.05
C PRO A 60 -19.26 -2.43 11.87
N PHE A 61 -19.73 -2.79 10.68
CA PHE A 61 -18.92 -2.77 9.46
C PHE A 61 -18.37 -1.35 9.22
N SER A 62 -17.09 -1.30 8.87
CA SER A 62 -16.38 -0.06 8.57
C SER A 62 -15.21 -0.43 7.66
N GLY A 63 -15.50 -0.62 6.37
CA GLY A 63 -14.54 -0.95 5.30
C GLY A 63 -13.72 -2.24 5.50
N ASP A 64 -13.77 -3.16 4.53
CA ASP A 64 -12.85 -4.33 4.46
C ASP A 64 -11.65 -4.13 3.54
N SER A 65 -11.64 -3.08 2.71
CA SER A 65 -10.59 -2.88 1.72
C SER A 65 -9.97 -1.50 1.82
N ILE A 66 -8.63 -1.45 1.77
CA ILE A 66 -7.85 -0.22 1.69
C ILE A 66 -7.12 -0.23 0.36
N VAL A 67 -7.50 0.70 -0.53
CA VAL A 67 -6.74 0.91 -1.77
C VAL A 67 -5.57 1.82 -1.45
N PHE A 68 -4.37 1.40 -1.85
CA PHE A 68 -3.15 2.14 -1.54
C PHE A 68 -2.29 2.39 -2.78
N THR A 69 -1.48 3.44 -2.69
CA THR A 69 -0.38 3.75 -3.58
C THR A 69 0.85 4.09 -2.76
N THR A 70 1.94 3.37 -3.00
CA THR A 70 3.25 3.57 -2.39
C THR A 70 4.24 4.03 -3.45
N MET A 71 4.83 5.20 -3.23
CA MET A 71 5.96 5.69 -4.02
C MET A 71 7.26 5.39 -3.27
N MET A 72 8.17 4.68 -3.93
CA MET A 72 9.50 4.36 -3.41
C MET A 72 10.55 5.12 -4.21
N THR A 73 11.30 6.00 -3.56
CA THR A 73 12.35 6.80 -4.20
C THR A 73 13.72 6.27 -3.80
N PHE A 74 14.46 5.77 -4.79
CA PHE A 74 15.82 5.26 -4.63
C PHE A 74 16.81 6.31 -5.14
N GLU A 75 17.47 7.00 -4.21
CA GLU A 75 18.57 7.92 -4.55
C GLU A 75 19.85 7.16 -4.92
N ARG A 76 20.48 7.53 -6.04
CA ARG A 76 21.73 6.92 -6.49
C ARG A 76 22.92 7.52 -5.73
N VAL A 77 23.71 6.66 -5.08
CA VAL A 77 24.84 7.06 -4.22
C VAL A 77 26.19 6.79 -4.87
N ALA A 78 26.32 5.70 -5.63
CA ALA A 78 27.61 5.32 -6.21
C ALA A 78 27.45 4.60 -7.56
N GLY A 79 28.07 5.17 -8.61
CA GLY A 79 28.27 4.49 -9.89
C GLY A 79 26.98 3.97 -10.51
N ARG A 80 27.02 2.87 -11.27
CA ARG A 80 25.85 2.33 -12.01
C ARG A 80 24.86 1.51 -11.17
N ILE A 81 25.15 1.21 -9.90
CA ILE A 81 24.46 0.13 -9.16
C ILE A 81 24.19 0.39 -7.68
N GLY A 82 24.73 1.47 -7.09
CA GLY A 82 24.55 1.77 -5.68
C GLY A 82 23.40 2.73 -5.43
N TYR A 83 22.27 2.23 -4.92
CA TYR A 83 21.18 3.05 -4.39
C TYR A 83 21.24 3.11 -2.86
N ARG A 84 20.83 4.24 -2.29
CA ARG A 84 20.59 4.42 -0.85
C ARG A 84 19.36 3.60 -0.43
N ARG A 85 19.13 3.47 0.87
CA ARG A 85 17.86 2.93 1.38
C ARG A 85 16.73 3.81 0.82
N PRO A 86 15.69 3.23 0.19
CA PRO A 86 14.65 4.02 -0.45
C PRO A 86 13.85 4.81 0.59
N GLU A 87 13.43 6.01 0.19
CA GLU A 87 12.38 6.74 0.89
C GLU A 87 11.02 6.21 0.44
N LEU A 88 10.10 5.98 1.38
CA LEU A 88 8.76 5.47 1.10
C LEU A 88 7.72 6.52 1.47
N GLU A 89 6.85 6.82 0.53
CA GLU A 89 5.64 7.61 0.74
C GLU A 89 4.44 6.74 0.38
N THR A 90 3.74 6.23 1.38
CA THR A 90 2.53 5.44 1.20
C THR A 90 1.32 6.31 1.51
N SER A 91 0.34 6.25 0.62
CA SER A 91 -0.97 6.85 0.79
C SER A 91 -2.02 5.78 0.52
N GLY A 92 -3.06 5.73 1.33
CA GLY A 92 -4.19 4.84 1.10
C GLY A 92 -5.45 5.45 1.65
N ALA A 93 -6.58 4.97 1.16
CA ALA A 93 -7.89 5.35 1.64
C ALA A 93 -8.76 4.09 1.72
N ILE A 94 -9.63 4.07 2.72
CA ILE A 94 -10.65 3.03 2.86
C ILE A 94 -11.60 3.13 1.66
N ASP A 95 -11.82 2.01 0.98
CA ASP A 95 -12.81 1.91 -0.09
C ASP A 95 -14.14 1.40 0.49
N ASP A 96 -15.00 2.34 0.89
CA ASP A 96 -16.35 2.07 1.39
C ASP A 96 -17.41 2.06 0.27
N SER A 97 -17.01 2.02 -1.01
CA SER A 97 -17.96 2.13 -2.14
C SER A 97 -19.01 1.02 -2.16
N HIS A 98 -18.73 -0.13 -1.55
CA HIS A 98 -19.67 -1.24 -1.40
C HIS A 98 -20.74 -1.02 -0.32
N TYR A 99 -20.60 -0.03 0.56
CA TYR A 99 -21.50 0.16 1.71
C TYR A 99 -22.68 1.10 1.43
N TYR A 100 -22.64 1.86 0.33
CA TYR A 100 -23.66 2.87 0.00
C TYR A 100 -24.71 2.42 -1.03
N ASP A 101 -24.72 1.14 -1.43
CA ASP A 101 -25.66 0.64 -2.45
C ASP A 101 -26.93 -0.03 -1.88
N ASP A 102 -27.15 0.00 -0.56
CA ASP A 102 -28.32 -0.63 0.11
C ASP A 102 -29.33 0.36 0.75
N ASP A 103 -29.39 1.60 0.27
CA ASP A 103 -30.36 2.60 0.78
C ASP A 103 -30.99 3.49 -0.33
N ALA A 104 -31.54 2.87 -1.38
CA ALA A 104 -32.39 3.55 -2.38
C ALA A 104 -33.69 2.79 -2.72
#